data_AF-A0A5E4LPQ0-F1
#
_entry.id   AF-A0A5E4LPQ0-F1
#
_cell.length_a   1.000
_cell.length_b   1.000
_cell.length_c   1.000
_cell.angle_alpha   90.00
_cell.angle_beta   90.00
_cell.angle_gamma   90.00
#
_symmetry.space_group_name_H-M   'P 1'
#
loop_
_entity.id
_entity.type
_entity.pdbx_description
1 polymer ?
#
loop_
_entity_poly.entity_id
_entity_poly.type
_entity_poly.pdbx_seq_one_letter_code
_entity_poly.pdbx_strand_id
1 'polypeptide(L)'
;MRAFIFSLDAFVAFTLALVVIYSLIFFSSVPSAYYYLLTQAHYLTRDVLYSLSTTRCSTLYSPCSNAGTSVLDNIAFPEAATFPENLIQDTVGSMVPNQFGYAIEVSKDMGQTWLVAYNTSAKPSDPHAKTTRKLQVSTQIMVFNYPDTLKKMGKTPYNYNSCGFGAGWVEGVPGSDGSTWTNWGEITCGLLQINGSSPGSNGTIIGNTPPENLLHGDLVPSTDVRVVKFTVFI
;
A
#
# COMPACT_ATOMS: atom_id res chain seq x y z
N MET A 1 -65.83 -12.08 -36.29
CA MET A 1 -64.61 -11.41 -35.78
C MET A 1 -64.75 -11.28 -34.27
N ARG A 2 -63.89 -11.91 -33.47
CA ARG A 2 -63.94 -11.80 -32.00
C ARG A 2 -63.03 -10.63 -31.61
N ALA A 3 -63.64 -9.51 -31.21
CA ALA A 3 -62.91 -8.35 -30.71
C ALA A 3 -62.43 -8.63 -29.29
N PHE A 4 -61.12 -8.51 -29.04
CA PHE A 4 -60.57 -8.52 -27.69
C PHE A 4 -60.93 -7.19 -27.01
N ILE A 5 -61.81 -7.25 -26.01
CA ILE A 5 -62.10 -6.09 -25.15
C ILE A 5 -60.98 -6.06 -24.10
N PHE A 6 -59.91 -5.30 -24.38
CA PHE A 6 -58.95 -4.95 -23.36
C PHE A 6 -59.62 -3.97 -22.40
N SER A 7 -59.73 -4.33 -21.12
CA SER A 7 -60.16 -3.38 -20.11
C SER A 7 -59.10 -2.30 -19.96
N LEU A 8 -59.53 -1.04 -19.89
CA LEU A 8 -58.64 0.11 -19.67
C LEU A 8 -57.80 -0.07 -18.40
N ASP A 9 -58.37 -0.72 -17.39
CA ASP A 9 -57.72 -1.04 -16.11
C ASP A 9 -56.52 -1.99 -16.27
N ALA A 10 -56.65 -3.03 -17.11
CA ALA A 10 -55.54 -3.95 -17.39
C ALA A 10 -54.39 -3.26 -18.13
N PHE A 11 -54.69 -2.31 -19.01
CA PHE A 11 -53.66 -1.51 -19.69
C PHE A 11 -52.93 -0.59 -18.71
N VAL A 12 -53.66 0.12 -17.84
CA VAL A 12 -53.05 0.99 -16.82
C VAL A 12 -52.18 0.18 -15.87
N ALA A 13 -52.67 -0.95 -15.36
CA ALA A 13 -51.89 -1.84 -14.49
C ALA A 13 -50.59 -2.33 -15.16
N PHE A 14 -50.66 -2.71 -16.44
CA PHE A 14 -49.48 -3.13 -17.20
C PHE A 14 -48.47 -1.99 -17.38
N THR A 15 -48.92 -0.78 -17.71
CA THR A 15 -48.02 0.37 -17.82
C THR A 15 -47.35 0.73 -16.49
N LEU A 16 -48.09 0.64 -15.37
CA LEU A 16 -47.55 0.86 -14.04
C LEU A 16 -46.49 -0.19 -13.68
N ALA A 17 -46.77 -1.47 -13.93
CA ALA A 17 -45.81 -2.54 -13.71
C ALA A 17 -44.53 -2.34 -14.54
N LEU A 18 -44.67 -1.92 -15.80
CA LEU A 18 -43.55 -1.66 -16.69
C LEU A 18 -42.71 -0.46 -16.17
N VAL A 19 -43.34 0.64 -15.77
CA VAL A 19 -42.64 1.79 -15.16
C VAL A 19 -41.90 1.41 -13.88
N VAL A 20 -42.52 0.59 -13.01
CA VAL A 20 -41.89 0.11 -11.77
C VAL A 20 -40.68 -0.76 -12.07
N ILE A 21 -40.80 -1.72 -12.99
CA ILE A 21 -39.68 -2.60 -13.38
C ILE A 21 -38.53 -1.78 -13.98
N TYR A 22 -38.82 -0.85 -14.89
CA TYR A 22 -37.80 0.02 -15.47
C TYR A 22 -37.13 0.93 -14.43
N SER A 23 -37.91 1.44 -13.46
CA SER A 23 -37.36 2.24 -12.35
C SER A 23 -36.44 1.40 -11.46
N LEU A 24 -36.82 0.15 -11.16
CA LEU A 24 -35.99 -0.79 -10.40
C LEU A 24 -34.68 -1.12 -11.13
N ILE A 25 -34.76 -1.41 -12.42
CA ILE A 25 -33.57 -1.66 -13.26
C ILE A 25 -32.68 -0.42 -13.27
N PHE A 26 -33.26 0.78 -13.42
CA PHE A 26 -32.51 2.03 -13.36
C PHE A 26 -31.81 2.22 -12.01
N PHE A 27 -32.51 2.04 -10.88
CA PHE A 27 -31.88 2.14 -9.55
C PHE A 27 -30.83 1.06 -9.29
N SER A 28 -30.97 -0.14 -9.87
CA SER A 28 -29.95 -1.19 -9.77
C SER A 28 -28.73 -0.95 -10.65
N SER A 29 -28.88 -0.19 -11.74
CA SER A 29 -27.83 0.06 -12.73
C SER A 29 -27.07 1.36 -12.49
N VAL A 30 -27.59 2.27 -11.66
CA VAL A 30 -26.83 3.42 -11.18
C VAL A 30 -25.76 2.91 -10.21
N PRO A 31 -24.46 2.96 -10.57
CA PRO A 31 -23.41 2.66 -9.61
C PRO A 31 -23.62 3.58 -8.43
N SER A 32 -23.79 2.99 -7.25
CA SER A 32 -24.12 3.76 -6.06
C SER A 32 -23.15 4.92 -5.87
N ALA A 33 -23.66 6.08 -5.50
CA ALA A 33 -22.89 7.33 -5.43
C ALA A 33 -21.63 7.22 -4.55
N TYR A 34 -21.53 6.19 -3.69
CA TYR A 34 -20.35 5.92 -2.89
C TYR A 34 -19.13 5.38 -3.67
N TYR A 35 -19.30 4.82 -4.87
CA TYR A 35 -18.18 4.22 -5.61
C TYR A 35 -17.09 5.24 -5.95
N TYR A 36 -17.49 6.45 -6.37
CA TYR A 36 -16.54 7.52 -6.66
C TYR A 36 -15.73 7.94 -5.42
N LEU A 37 -16.35 7.93 -4.24
CA LEU A 37 -15.70 8.23 -2.99
C LEU A 37 -14.74 7.11 -2.55
N LEU A 38 -15.12 5.84 -2.74
CA LEU A 38 -14.24 4.70 -2.50
C LEU A 38 -13.02 4.72 -3.43
N THR A 39 -13.21 5.01 -4.71
CA THR A 39 -12.11 5.11 -5.69
C THR A 39 -11.14 6.24 -5.33
N GLN A 40 -11.65 7.41 -4.93
CA GLN A 40 -10.81 8.49 -4.44
C GLN A 40 -10.06 8.12 -3.15
N ALA A 41 -10.74 7.50 -2.19
CA ALA A 41 -10.11 7.03 -0.96
C ALA A 41 -9.01 6.00 -1.25
N HIS A 42 -9.21 5.12 -2.25
CA HIS A 42 -8.19 4.19 -2.68
C HIS A 42 -6.95 4.89 -3.24
N TYR A 43 -7.12 5.82 -4.19
CA TYR A 43 -5.99 6.60 -4.71
C TYR A 43 -5.30 7.40 -3.61
N LEU A 44 -6.07 8.06 -2.75
CA LEU A 44 -5.53 8.78 -1.60
C LEU A 44 -4.69 7.85 -0.70
N THR A 45 -5.18 6.65 -0.37
CA THR A 45 -4.41 5.74 0.49
C THR A 45 -3.10 5.30 -0.13
N ARG A 46 -3.10 5.04 -1.44
CA ARG A 46 -1.92 4.58 -2.16
C ARG A 46 -0.90 5.69 -2.34
N ASP A 47 -1.36 6.87 -2.74
CA ASP A 47 -0.51 8.02 -3.03
C ASP A 47 0.11 8.58 -1.73
N VAL A 48 -0.63 8.57 -0.61
CA VAL A 48 -0.08 8.92 0.71
C VAL A 48 1.03 7.94 1.10
N LEU A 49 0.80 6.63 1.03
CA LEU A 49 1.84 5.65 1.40
C LEU A 49 3.08 5.77 0.51
N TYR A 50 2.90 6.00 -0.79
CA TYR A 50 3.99 6.22 -1.73
C TYR A 50 4.73 7.54 -1.46
N SER A 51 4.01 8.60 -1.11
CA SER A 51 4.61 9.87 -0.72
C SER A 51 5.43 9.72 0.56
N LEU A 52 4.94 8.99 1.56
CA LEU A 52 5.66 8.73 2.80
C LEU A 52 6.93 7.91 2.59
N SER A 53 6.93 6.95 1.66
CA SER A 53 8.11 6.12 1.36
C SER A 53 9.20 6.86 0.59
N THR A 54 8.83 7.90 -0.16
CA THR A 54 9.77 8.68 -0.98
C THR A 54 10.20 9.99 -0.32
N THR A 55 9.40 10.52 0.61
CA THR A 55 9.74 11.74 1.35
C THR A 55 10.83 11.44 2.37
N ARG A 56 11.96 12.15 2.27
CA ARG A 56 13.05 12.05 3.24
C ARG A 56 12.69 12.80 4.51
N CYS A 57 13.04 12.24 5.67
CA CYS A 57 12.75 12.88 6.94
C CYS A 57 13.55 14.18 7.15
N SER A 58 14.75 14.28 6.58
CA SER A 58 15.59 15.49 6.61
C SER A 58 14.94 16.75 6.01
N THR A 59 13.90 16.62 5.17
CA THR A 59 13.23 17.78 4.57
C THR A 59 12.09 18.33 5.43
N LEU A 60 11.74 17.64 6.52
CA LEU A 60 10.65 18.04 7.40
C LEU A 60 11.16 18.85 8.59
N TYR A 61 10.32 19.76 9.07
CA TYR A 61 10.58 20.53 10.29
C TYR A 61 10.33 19.71 11.57
N SER A 62 9.57 18.61 11.46
CA SER A 62 9.25 17.72 12.58
C SER A 62 10.43 16.82 12.95
N PRO A 63 10.66 16.51 14.24
CA PRO A 63 11.74 15.63 14.67
C PRO A 63 11.47 14.21 14.19
N CYS A 64 12.23 13.77 13.19
CA CYS A 64 12.39 12.37 12.87
C CYS A 64 13.52 11.76 13.69
N SER A 65 13.35 10.54 14.15
CA SER A 65 14.43 9.79 14.83
C SER A 65 15.64 9.59 13.93
N ASN A 66 15.40 9.30 12.65
CA ASN A 66 16.45 9.14 11.66
C ASN A 66 16.19 10.05 10.44
N ALA A 67 16.99 11.11 10.30
CA ALA A 67 16.86 12.09 9.22
C ALA A 67 17.30 11.55 7.84
N GLY A 68 18.09 10.46 7.82
CA GLY A 68 18.61 9.84 6.61
C GLY A 68 17.60 8.92 5.90
N THR A 69 16.53 8.51 6.60
CA THR A 69 15.53 7.57 6.08
C THR A 69 14.25 8.27 5.63
N SER A 70 13.31 7.51 5.06
CA SER A 70 12.01 8.05 4.68
C SER A 70 11.12 8.30 5.92
N VAL A 71 10.07 9.08 5.74
CA VAL A 71 9.04 9.27 6.78
C VAL A 71 8.37 7.94 7.12
N LEU A 72 8.11 7.11 6.11
CA LEU A 72 7.53 5.79 6.30
C LEU A 72 8.42 4.88 7.15
N ASP A 73 9.74 4.93 6.97
CA ASP A 73 10.69 4.16 7.77
C ASP A 73 10.64 4.56 9.25
N ASN A 74 10.57 5.87 9.52
CA ASN A 74 10.44 6.40 10.88
C ASN A 74 9.10 5.99 11.55
N ILE A 75 8.04 5.82 10.76
CA ILE A 75 6.73 5.32 11.25
C ILE A 75 6.76 3.81 11.49
N ALA A 76 7.38 3.05 10.56
CA ALA A 76 7.43 1.59 10.61
C ALA A 76 8.40 1.06 11.68
N PHE A 77 9.52 1.76 11.89
CA PHE A 77 10.60 1.42 12.81
C PHE A 77 10.89 2.59 13.76
N PRO A 78 9.95 2.93 14.67
CA PRO A 78 10.19 3.99 15.63
C PRO A 78 11.34 3.58 16.57
N GLU A 79 12.25 4.52 16.85
CA GLU A 79 13.35 4.32 17.79
C GLU A 79 12.84 4.24 19.25
N ALA A 80 11.76 4.98 19.53
CA ALA A 80 11.06 4.95 20.81
C ALA A 80 9.99 3.83 20.85
N ALA A 81 9.60 3.42 22.07
CA ALA A 81 8.51 2.46 22.26
C ALA A 81 7.13 2.97 21.82
N THR A 82 7.01 4.28 21.56
CA THR A 82 5.79 4.96 21.12
C THR A 82 5.94 5.48 19.69
N PHE A 83 4.87 5.39 18.90
CA PHE A 83 4.85 5.93 17.54
C PHE A 83 4.95 7.47 17.55
N PRO A 84 5.61 8.07 16.54
CA PRO A 84 5.77 9.51 16.46
C PRO A 84 4.47 10.16 15.95
N GLU A 85 3.47 10.29 16.82
CA GLU A 85 2.14 10.81 16.46
C GLU A 85 2.20 12.20 15.81
N ASN A 86 3.05 13.10 16.30
CA ASN A 86 3.22 14.45 15.74
C ASN A 86 3.75 14.40 14.30
N LEU A 87 4.72 13.52 14.02
CA LEU A 87 5.25 13.34 12.66
C LEU A 87 4.14 12.86 11.72
N ILE A 88 3.32 11.90 12.18
CA ILE A 88 2.19 11.38 11.41
C ILE A 88 1.17 12.49 11.16
N GLN A 89 0.84 13.28 12.16
CA GLN A 89 -0.12 14.37 12.04
C GLN A 89 0.38 15.46 11.08
N ASP A 90 1.62 15.90 11.21
CA ASP A 90 2.20 16.96 10.37
C ASP A 90 2.38 16.52 8.91
N THR A 91 2.69 15.23 8.68
CA THR A 91 2.91 14.70 7.34
C THR A 91 1.60 14.22 6.72
N VAL A 92 1.00 13.17 7.27
CA VAL A 92 -0.21 12.54 6.72
C VAL A 92 -1.41 13.46 6.84
N GLY A 93 -1.55 14.16 7.96
CA GLY A 93 -2.64 15.11 8.16
C GLY A 93 -2.59 16.30 7.18
N SER A 94 -1.42 16.62 6.60
CA SER A 94 -1.33 17.63 5.54
C SER A 94 -1.70 17.10 4.16
N MET A 95 -1.61 15.78 3.94
CA MET A 95 -1.90 15.13 2.65
C MET A 95 -3.36 14.67 2.54
N VAL A 96 -3.99 14.37 3.67
CA VAL A 96 -5.39 13.93 3.73
C VAL A 96 -6.31 15.15 3.79
N PRO A 97 -7.35 15.24 2.95
CA PRO A 97 -8.34 16.30 3.09
C PRO A 97 -9.18 16.13 4.38
N ASN A 98 -9.51 17.23 5.04
CA ASN A 98 -10.34 17.27 6.28
C ASN A 98 -11.73 16.60 6.16
N GLN A 99 -12.17 16.23 4.95
CA GLN A 99 -13.42 15.49 4.74
C GLN A 99 -13.28 14.01 5.12
N PHE A 100 -12.06 13.49 5.14
CA PHE A 100 -11.74 12.10 5.46
C PHE A 100 -11.19 11.98 6.88
N GLY A 101 -11.43 10.82 7.50
CA GLY A 101 -10.64 10.38 8.64
C GLY A 101 -9.62 9.33 8.21
N TYR A 102 -8.59 9.11 9.03
CA TYR A 102 -7.58 8.12 8.70
C TYR A 102 -7.00 7.41 9.93
N ALA A 103 -6.43 6.23 9.67
CA ALA A 103 -5.65 5.47 10.64
C ALA A 103 -4.43 4.85 9.97
N ILE A 104 -3.31 4.84 10.69
CA ILE A 104 -2.10 4.12 10.32
C ILE A 104 -1.91 2.99 11.31
N GLU A 105 -1.71 1.80 10.79
CA GLU A 105 -1.47 0.59 11.56
C GLU A 105 -0.18 -0.06 11.07
N VAL A 106 0.62 -0.57 11.99
CA VAL A 106 1.90 -1.23 11.70
C VAL A 106 1.85 -2.65 12.25
N SER A 107 2.23 -3.62 11.42
CA SER A 107 2.36 -5.01 11.80
C SER A 107 3.82 -5.45 11.79
N LYS A 108 4.22 -6.20 12.82
CA LYS A 108 5.56 -6.79 12.96
C LYS A 108 5.64 -8.24 12.50
N ASP A 109 4.50 -8.85 12.20
CA ASP A 109 4.30 -10.27 11.94
C ASP A 109 3.55 -10.50 10.63
N MET A 110 3.90 -9.69 9.61
CA MET A 110 3.38 -9.81 8.25
C MET A 110 1.85 -9.73 8.13
N GLY A 111 1.22 -8.97 9.02
CA GLY A 111 -0.21 -8.67 9.03
C GLY A 111 -1.07 -9.50 9.99
N GLN A 112 -0.46 -10.33 10.85
CA GLN A 112 -1.22 -11.12 11.84
C GLN A 112 -1.71 -10.26 13.01
N THR A 113 -0.86 -9.38 13.54
CA THR A 113 -1.21 -8.39 14.58
C THR A 113 -0.94 -6.97 14.08
N TRP A 114 -1.87 -6.07 14.42
CA TRP A 114 -1.82 -4.68 14.01
C TRP A 114 -1.72 -3.76 15.22
N LEU A 115 -0.66 -2.97 15.28
CA LEU A 115 -0.49 -1.90 16.25
C LEU A 115 -0.96 -0.60 15.62
N VAL A 116 -1.89 0.09 16.27
CA VAL A 116 -2.37 1.40 15.79
C VAL A 116 -1.30 2.45 16.08
N ALA A 117 -0.65 2.94 15.03
CA ALA A 117 0.33 4.01 15.13
C ALA A 117 -0.34 5.39 15.27
N TYR A 118 -1.46 5.58 14.56
CA TYR A 118 -2.26 6.79 14.66
C TYR A 118 -3.70 6.51 14.22
N ASN A 119 -4.68 7.13 14.86
CA ASN A 119 -6.08 7.02 14.46
C ASN A 119 -6.83 8.32 14.81
N THR A 120 -7.30 9.03 13.79
CA THR A 120 -7.98 10.32 13.96
C THR A 120 -9.29 10.17 14.72
N SER A 121 -9.95 9.00 14.68
CA SER A 121 -11.21 8.80 15.40
C SER A 121 -11.05 8.75 16.92
N ALA A 122 -9.81 8.55 17.41
CA ALA A 122 -9.48 8.56 18.83
C ALA A 122 -8.93 9.91 19.33
N LYS A 123 -8.80 10.90 18.43
CA LYS A 123 -8.14 12.19 18.69
C LYS A 123 -9.11 13.34 18.40
N PRO A 124 -9.94 13.78 19.36
CA PRO A 124 -10.98 14.79 19.12
C PRO A 124 -10.46 16.16 18.65
N SER A 125 -9.20 16.47 18.94
CA SER A 125 -8.54 17.70 18.51
C SER A 125 -8.05 17.67 17.06
N ASP A 126 -8.06 16.51 16.41
CA ASP A 126 -7.63 16.37 15.01
C ASP A 126 -8.73 16.87 14.06
N PRO A 127 -8.43 17.73 13.06
CA PRO A 127 -9.42 18.17 12.07
C PRO A 127 -10.04 17.01 11.26
N HIS A 128 -9.40 15.85 11.24
CA HIS A 128 -9.84 14.61 10.60
C HIS A 128 -10.60 13.67 11.55
N ALA A 129 -10.96 14.11 12.76
CA ALA A 129 -11.69 13.32 13.75
C ALA A 129 -13.16 13.08 13.30
N LYS A 130 -13.37 12.11 12.40
CA LYS A 130 -14.70 11.65 11.99
C LYS A 130 -15.20 10.59 12.96
N THR A 131 -16.33 10.87 13.60
CA THR A 131 -16.93 10.02 14.63
C THR A 131 -17.76 8.87 14.06
N THR A 132 -18.27 8.99 12.84
CA THR A 132 -19.05 7.95 12.15
C THR A 132 -18.28 7.40 10.96
N ARG A 133 -18.07 6.08 10.91
CA ARG A 133 -17.46 5.38 9.77
C ARG A 133 -18.56 4.73 8.93
N LYS A 134 -18.81 5.25 7.72
CA LYS A 134 -19.75 4.62 6.76
C LYS A 134 -19.01 3.70 5.80
N LEU A 135 -17.83 4.13 5.35
CA LEU A 135 -17.01 3.41 4.39
C LEU A 135 -15.54 3.53 4.78
N GLN A 136 -14.76 2.50 4.46
CA GLN A 136 -13.32 2.51 4.67
C GLN A 136 -12.60 1.82 3.52
N VAL A 137 -11.42 2.34 3.19
CA VAL A 137 -10.48 1.75 2.23
C VAL A 137 -9.12 1.67 2.90
N SER A 138 -8.43 0.55 2.71
CA SER A 138 -7.08 0.36 3.24
C SER A 138 -6.12 -0.09 2.14
N THR A 139 -4.90 0.44 2.20
CA THR A 139 -3.77 0.02 1.36
C THR A 139 -2.62 -0.37 2.27
N GLN A 140 -1.81 -1.33 1.84
CA GLN A 140 -0.70 -1.87 2.63
C GLN A 140 0.59 -1.81 1.82
N ILE A 141 1.70 -1.56 2.50
CA ILE A 141 3.05 -1.61 1.93
C ILE A 141 3.99 -2.31 2.90
N MET A 142 4.91 -3.11 2.35
CA MET A 142 5.99 -3.73 3.12
C MET A 142 7.18 -2.78 3.19
N VAL A 143 7.69 -2.57 4.39
CA VAL A 143 8.84 -1.70 4.68
C VAL A 143 9.96 -2.57 5.23
N PHE A 144 11.14 -2.41 4.66
CA PHE A 144 12.32 -3.18 5.00
C PHE A 144 13.36 -2.24 5.61
N ASN A 145 13.76 -2.51 6.84
CA ASN A 145 14.87 -1.82 7.50
C ASN A 145 16.09 -2.73 7.51
N TYR A 146 16.71 -2.89 6.35
CA TYR A 146 17.99 -3.55 6.28
C TYR A 146 19.06 -2.54 6.71
N PRO A 147 19.71 -2.71 7.88
CA PRO A 147 20.93 -1.97 8.15
C PRO A 147 21.91 -2.29 7.03
N ASP A 148 22.74 -1.33 6.61
CA ASP A 148 23.57 -1.25 5.39
C ASP A 148 24.39 -2.50 4.99
N THR A 149 24.36 -3.56 5.80
CA THR A 149 24.90 -4.89 5.54
C THR A 149 23.78 -5.94 5.46
N LEU A 150 23.40 -6.30 4.23
CA LEU A 150 22.53 -7.47 4.00
C LEU A 150 23.31 -8.76 4.26
N LYS A 151 22.86 -9.55 5.23
CA LYS A 151 23.45 -10.87 5.50
C LYS A 151 23.04 -11.85 4.40
N LYS A 152 23.95 -12.18 3.49
CA LYS A 152 23.75 -13.27 2.52
C LYS A 152 23.45 -14.56 3.29
N MET A 153 22.27 -15.15 3.10
CA MET A 153 21.99 -16.48 3.63
C MET A 153 22.97 -17.49 3.03
N GLY A 154 23.54 -18.36 3.87
CA GLY A 154 24.44 -19.41 3.42
C GLY A 154 23.70 -20.40 2.52
N LYS A 155 24.24 -20.65 1.31
CA LYS A 155 23.75 -21.58 0.28
C LYS A 155 22.27 -21.43 -0.07
N THR A 156 21.90 -20.31 -0.69
CA THR A 156 20.69 -20.27 -1.53
C THR A 156 21.07 -20.73 -2.95
N PRO A 157 20.29 -21.62 -3.59
CA PRO A 157 20.47 -21.92 -5.02
C PRO A 157 20.07 -20.74 -5.92
N TYR A 158 19.45 -19.71 -5.32
CA TYR A 158 19.03 -18.49 -5.97
C TYR A 158 20.13 -17.44 -5.92
N ASN A 159 20.44 -16.85 -7.07
CA ASN A 159 21.34 -15.70 -7.17
C ASN A 159 20.52 -14.42 -6.94
N TYR A 160 20.91 -13.61 -5.96
CA TYR A 160 20.25 -12.33 -5.68
C TYR A 160 20.95 -11.25 -6.51
N ASN A 161 20.30 -10.79 -7.56
CA ASN A 161 20.78 -9.66 -8.35
C ASN A 161 20.33 -8.37 -7.64
N SER A 162 21.14 -7.82 -6.74
CA SER A 162 20.90 -6.50 -6.17
C SER A 162 21.33 -5.42 -7.16
N CYS A 163 20.49 -4.41 -7.31
CA CYS A 163 20.48 -3.36 -8.33
C CYS A 163 21.86 -2.95 -8.90
N GLY A 164 21.99 -3.05 -10.23
CA GLY A 164 23.14 -2.58 -10.98
C GLY A 164 23.05 -1.08 -11.27
N PHE A 165 23.98 -0.32 -10.70
CA PHE A 165 24.56 0.84 -11.36
C PHE A 165 26.08 0.67 -11.33
N GLY A 166 26.65 0.44 -12.51
CA GLY A 166 28.08 0.22 -12.71
C GLY A 166 28.43 -1.26 -12.81
N ALA A 167 28.99 -1.64 -13.95
CA ALA A 167 29.45 -2.99 -14.24
C ALA A 167 30.49 -3.44 -13.21
N GLY A 168 30.04 -4.20 -12.22
CA GLY A 168 30.87 -4.99 -11.32
C GLY A 168 30.21 -6.35 -11.18
N TRP A 169 30.56 -7.28 -12.06
CA TRP A 169 30.24 -8.69 -11.85
C TRP A 169 30.98 -9.14 -10.58
N VAL A 170 30.29 -9.19 -9.45
CA VAL A 170 30.79 -9.98 -8.32
C VAL A 170 30.43 -11.42 -8.65
N GLU A 171 31.27 -12.08 -9.44
CA GLU A 171 31.27 -13.54 -9.50
C GLU A 171 31.56 -14.06 -8.10
N GLY A 172 30.49 -14.42 -7.38
CA GLY A 172 30.61 -15.22 -6.19
C GLY A 172 31.11 -16.59 -6.60
N VAL A 173 32.44 -16.79 -6.57
CA VAL A 173 33.02 -18.13 -6.62
C VAL A 173 32.34 -18.94 -5.51
N PRO A 174 31.72 -20.10 -5.81
CA PRO A 174 31.15 -20.94 -4.77
C PRO A 174 32.31 -21.36 -3.86
N GLY A 175 32.28 -20.87 -2.62
CA GLY A 175 33.31 -21.16 -1.62
C GLY A 175 33.48 -22.67 -1.46
N SER A 176 34.58 -23.19 -1.99
CA SER A 176 35.16 -24.44 -1.56
C SER A 176 35.78 -24.23 -0.18
N ASP A 177 35.43 -25.14 0.72
CA ASP A 177 36.00 -25.36 2.04
C ASP A 177 35.62 -24.39 3.17
N GLY A 178 35.05 -25.02 4.20
CA GLY A 178 34.66 -24.38 5.43
C GLY A 178 35.86 -23.81 6.17
N SER A 179 35.87 -22.50 6.34
CA SER A 179 36.19 -21.85 7.61
C SER A 179 35.97 -20.34 7.46
N THR A 180 35.49 -19.71 8.54
CA THR A 180 35.29 -18.26 8.71
C THR A 180 34.16 -17.58 7.91
N TRP A 181 32.98 -17.58 8.54
CA TRP A 181 31.79 -16.80 8.20
C TRP A 181 31.99 -15.29 8.41
N THR A 182 32.72 -14.60 7.54
CA THR A 182 33.01 -13.16 7.72
C THR A 182 32.74 -12.27 6.49
N ASN A 183 32.17 -12.81 5.41
CA ASN A 183 31.91 -12.01 4.21
C ASN A 183 30.61 -11.20 4.34
N TRP A 184 30.76 -9.99 4.86
CA TRP A 184 29.78 -8.91 4.76
C TRP A 184 29.96 -8.21 3.41
N GLY A 185 28.88 -8.03 2.65
CA GLY A 185 28.86 -7.21 1.44
C GLY A 185 28.01 -5.97 1.67
N GLU A 186 28.54 -4.81 1.30
CA GLU A 186 27.81 -3.54 1.30
C GLU A 186 26.96 -3.48 0.03
N ILE A 187 25.65 -3.28 0.17
CA ILE A 187 24.73 -3.08 -0.97
C ILE A 187 24.13 -1.70 -0.83
N THR A 188 24.65 -0.73 -1.59
CA THR A 188 24.08 0.61 -1.70
C THR A 188 22.81 0.58 -2.54
N CYS A 189 21.64 0.69 -1.89
CA CYS A 189 20.35 0.82 -2.59
C CYS A 189 20.05 2.31 -2.89
N GLY A 190 20.18 2.70 -4.16
CA GLY A 190 19.57 3.93 -4.68
C GLY A 190 18.08 3.71 -5.02
N LEU A 191 17.28 4.78 -4.94
CA LEU A 191 15.86 4.78 -5.31
C LEU A 191 15.65 4.26 -6.75
N LEU A 192 14.72 3.32 -6.92
CA LEU A 192 14.29 2.82 -8.23
C LEU A 192 13.49 3.93 -8.94
N GLN A 193 14.17 4.73 -9.75
CA GLN A 193 13.53 5.64 -10.69
C GLN A 193 13.28 4.86 -11.98
N ILE A 194 12.02 4.46 -12.22
CA ILE A 194 11.60 3.96 -13.54
C ILE A 194 11.54 5.16 -14.47
N ASN A 195 12.70 5.58 -14.98
CA ASN A 195 12.78 6.56 -16.06
C ASN A 195 12.34 5.87 -17.35
N GLY A 196 11.11 6.16 -17.75
CA GLY A 196 10.67 5.91 -19.12
C GLY A 196 11.44 6.82 -20.06
N SER A 197 12.47 6.28 -20.72
CA SER A 197 13.11 6.95 -21.84
C SER A 197 13.46 5.98 -22.96
N SER A 198 12.71 6.15 -24.04
CA SER A 198 12.95 5.81 -25.44
C SER A 198 12.88 4.33 -25.92
N PRO A 199 12.19 4.10 -27.06
CA PRO A 199 12.03 2.78 -27.66
C PRO A 199 13.27 2.44 -28.50
N GLY A 200 13.93 1.31 -28.20
CA GLY A 200 15.02 0.84 -29.06
C GLY A 200 15.89 -0.30 -28.53
N SER A 201 15.84 -0.67 -27.24
CA SER A 201 16.60 -1.82 -26.76
C SER A 201 15.70 -3.05 -26.63
N ASN A 202 16.00 -4.08 -27.41
CA ASN A 202 15.51 -5.44 -27.20
C ASN A 202 16.00 -5.97 -25.85
N GLY A 203 15.24 -5.69 -24.79
CA GLY A 203 15.31 -6.42 -23.53
C GLY A 203 14.40 -7.63 -23.63
N THR A 204 14.99 -8.82 -23.69
CA THR A 204 14.26 -10.08 -23.64
C THR A 204 13.55 -10.17 -22.29
N ILE A 205 12.25 -9.90 -22.27
CA ILE A 205 11.40 -10.23 -21.13
C ILE A 205 11.24 -11.75 -21.16
N ILE A 206 12.00 -12.45 -20.31
CA ILE A 206 11.71 -13.85 -19.99
C ILE A 206 10.40 -13.83 -19.24
N GLY A 207 9.33 -14.23 -19.94
CA GLY A 207 8.03 -14.44 -19.34
C GLY A 207 8.11 -15.50 -18.25
N ASN A 208 7.48 -15.20 -17.13
CA ASN A 208 6.81 -16.21 -16.34
C ASN A 208 5.42 -15.68 -15.98
N THR A 209 4.44 -16.51 -16.28
CA THR A 209 3.04 -16.43 -15.87
C THR A 209 2.89 -16.03 -14.40
N PRO A 210 1.81 -15.32 -14.02
CA PRO A 210 1.63 -14.83 -12.67
C PRO A 210 1.49 -16.03 -11.72
N PRO A 211 2.36 -16.22 -10.72
CA PRO A 211 2.10 -17.20 -9.69
C PRO A 211 1.08 -16.61 -8.73
N GLU A 212 -0.10 -17.20 -8.69
CA GLU A 212 -0.92 -17.23 -7.50
C GLU A 212 0.00 -17.67 -6.33
N ASN A 213 0.06 -16.88 -5.26
CA ASN A 213 0.92 -17.06 -4.06
C ASN A 213 2.42 -16.76 -4.22
N LEU A 214 2.77 -15.48 -4.37
CA LEU A 214 4.14 -14.94 -4.22
C LEU A 214 4.72 -14.95 -2.78
N LEU A 215 4.02 -15.54 -1.78
CA LEU A 215 4.37 -15.44 -0.36
C LEU A 215 4.86 -16.74 0.30
N HIS A 216 5.08 -17.82 -0.45
CA HIS A 216 5.61 -19.08 0.10
C HIS A 216 7.13 -19.24 0.02
N GLY A 217 7.88 -18.17 -0.30
CA GLY A 217 9.33 -18.18 -0.31
C GLY A 217 9.92 -17.41 0.86
N ASP A 218 10.27 -18.10 1.94
CA ASP A 218 11.40 -17.83 2.86
C ASP A 218 11.62 -16.39 3.38
N LEU A 219 10.58 -15.55 3.38
CA LEU A 219 10.57 -14.33 4.17
C LEU A 219 10.25 -14.74 5.61
N VAL A 220 11.28 -15.25 6.29
CA VAL A 220 11.26 -15.43 7.74
C VAL A 220 10.82 -14.09 8.34
N PRO A 221 9.85 -14.06 9.29
CA PRO A 221 9.50 -12.86 10.03
C PRO A 221 10.77 -12.33 10.70
N SER A 222 11.40 -11.36 10.04
CA SER A 222 12.58 -10.68 10.55
C SER A 222 12.11 -9.50 11.38
N THR A 223 12.87 -9.18 12.42
CA THR A 223 12.76 -7.90 13.13
C THR A 223 12.85 -6.70 12.19
N ASP A 224 13.31 -6.91 10.96
CA ASP A 224 13.65 -5.91 9.96
C ASP A 224 12.56 -5.71 8.90
N VAL A 225 11.46 -6.46 8.97
CA VAL A 225 10.31 -6.30 8.06
C VAL A 225 9.09 -5.82 8.85
N ARG A 226 8.40 -4.83 8.31
CA ARG A 226 7.15 -4.30 8.84
C ARG A 226 6.15 -4.17 7.71
N VAL A 227 4.87 -4.38 8.01
CA VAL A 227 3.79 -4.04 7.10
C VAL A 227 3.10 -2.81 7.63
N VAL A 228 3.04 -1.75 6.83
CA VAL A 228 2.31 -0.53 7.17
C VAL A 228 1.01 -0.53 6.38
N LYS A 229 -0.10 -0.39 7.10
CA LYS A 229 -1.45 -0.28 6.55
C LYS A 229 -1.95 1.12 6.82
N PHE A 230 -2.39 1.79 5.76
CA PHE A 230 -3.04 3.07 5.84
C PHE A 230 -4.50 2.91 5.46
N THR A 231 -5.38 3.32 6.36
CA THR A 231 -6.83 3.22 6.22
C THR A 231 -7.42 4.62 6.17
N VAL A 232 -8.18 4.92 5.13
CA VAL A 232 -8.99 6.14 5.03
C VAL A 232 -10.46 5.76 5.22
N PHE A 233 -11.18 6.55 6.01
CA PHE A 233 -12.61 6.37 6.24
C PHE A 233 -13.42 7.65 6.02
N ILE A 234 -14.69 7.45 5.65
CA ILE A 234 -15.67 8.46 5.26
C ILE A 234 -16.87 8.40 6.21
#